data_AF-A0A3M2G8J2-F1
#
_entry.id   AF-A0A3M2G8J2-F1
#
_cell.length_a   1.000
_cell.length_b   1.000
_cell.length_c   1.000
_cell.angle_alpha   90.00
_cell.angle_beta   90.00
_cell.angle_gamma   90.00
#
_symmetry.space_group_name_H-M   'P 1'
#
loop_
_entity.id
_entity.type
_entity.pdbx_description
1 polymer ?
#
loop_
_entity_poly.entity_id
_entity_poly.type
_entity_poly.pdbx_seq_one_letter_code
_entity_poly.pdbx_strand_id
1 'polypeptide(L)'
;GAVLYGVWPASVSPRRPGGDRSRPAPAHRRAGSARVLVARLGAPATRLAPTLGVAPGTLVAAVAGGLVLALAAPLLAPVPLLAVGGLVAARRRREVADRRRLIEFLFPDVVDLLTLAVAAGATPRQALAGVGPRLPAPFDITFAELGRRLDAGETFARALDVLVDELGDPLRPLVTTLVAADHDGAPVLAGLERVGDEARRRRRVRAEEAARRVPVRMLFPLVACILPAFVALTLVPLLYGSLRSLSLG
;
A
#
# COMPACT_ATOMS: atom_id res chain seq x y z
N GLY A 1 -34.03 -1.84 16.29
CA GLY A 1 -33.49 -1.62 17.64
C GLY A 1 -32.43 -0.55 17.55
N ALA A 2 -32.60 0.55 18.26
CA ALA A 2 -31.88 1.81 18.08
C ALA A 2 -30.49 1.85 18.73
N VAL A 3 -29.62 2.62 18.06
CA VAL A 3 -28.32 3.16 18.47
C VAL A 3 -28.44 4.00 19.74
N LEU A 4 -27.52 3.87 20.72
CA LEU A 4 -27.20 4.97 21.65
C LEU A 4 -25.73 4.98 22.09
N TYR A 5 -25.24 6.21 22.19
CA TYR A 5 -23.87 6.68 22.35
C TYR A 5 -23.39 6.62 23.81
N GLY A 6 -22.08 6.37 23.97
CA GLY A 6 -21.37 6.55 25.24
C GLY A 6 -21.12 8.02 25.55
N VAL A 7 -21.79 8.51 26.58
CA VAL A 7 -21.68 9.85 27.16
C VAL A 7 -20.70 9.83 28.33
N TRP A 8 -19.79 10.81 28.32
CA TRP A 8 -18.84 11.16 29.38
C TRP A 8 -19.55 11.74 30.62
N PRO A 9 -19.15 11.40 31.86
CA PRO A 9 -19.50 12.23 33.01
C PRO A 9 -18.29 13.02 33.53
N ALA A 10 -18.46 14.33 33.54
CA ALA A 10 -17.65 15.27 34.30
C ALA A 10 -18.15 15.35 35.76
N SER A 11 -17.27 15.90 36.59
CA SER A 11 -17.49 16.38 37.97
C SER A 11 -17.52 15.32 39.06
N VAL A 12 -16.62 15.47 40.04
CA VAL A 12 -16.96 15.84 41.43
C VAL A 12 -15.65 16.19 42.15
N SER A 13 -15.55 17.43 42.62
CA SER A 13 -14.66 17.83 43.72
C SER A 13 -15.47 17.80 45.02
N PRO A 14 -14.84 17.45 46.17
CA PRO A 14 -15.14 18.25 47.35
C PRO A 14 -13.98 18.44 48.35
N ARG A 15 -13.96 19.67 48.89
CA ARG A 15 -13.78 20.07 50.31
C ARG A 15 -12.42 19.93 50.99
N ARG A 16 -11.85 21.10 51.30
CA ARG A 16 -11.05 21.38 52.51
C ARG A 16 -11.95 21.47 53.74
N PRO A 17 -11.41 21.21 54.94
CA PRO A 17 -11.49 22.24 56.00
C PRO A 17 -10.27 22.31 56.93
N GLY A 18 -10.08 23.50 57.53
CA GLY A 18 -9.38 23.76 58.79
C GLY A 18 -7.84 23.70 58.73
N GLY A 19 -7.06 24.71 59.09
CA GLY A 19 -7.31 25.80 60.04
C GLY A 19 -6.37 25.63 61.21
N ASP A 20 -5.19 26.26 61.16
CA ASP A 20 -4.43 26.58 62.37
C ASP A 20 -3.77 27.96 62.21
N ARG A 21 -3.92 28.77 63.26
CA ARG A 21 -3.45 30.14 63.42
C ARG A 21 -2.51 30.16 64.61
N SER A 22 -1.28 30.61 64.39
CA SER A 22 -0.42 31.23 65.43
C SER A 22 0.86 31.67 64.72
N ARG A 23 1.45 32.87 64.88
CA ARG A 23 1.28 34.09 65.67
C ARG A 23 2.08 35.22 64.95
N PRO A 24 1.88 36.50 65.28
CA PRO A 24 2.52 37.65 64.62
C PRO A 24 3.71 38.22 65.41
N ALA A 25 4.65 38.92 64.73
CA ALA A 25 5.36 40.10 65.25
C ALA A 25 6.19 40.80 64.12
N PRO A 26 6.08 42.13 63.96
CA PRO A 26 6.86 42.93 63.00
C PRO A 26 7.95 43.76 63.67
N ALA A 27 9.10 44.00 63.00
CA ALA A 27 10.07 44.97 63.51
C ALA A 27 11.17 45.53 62.56
N HIS A 28 10.87 46.68 61.93
CA HIS A 28 11.67 47.93 61.83
C HIS A 28 13.15 48.01 61.34
N ARG A 29 13.36 49.07 60.51
CA ARG A 29 14.54 49.98 60.35
C ARG A 29 15.72 49.45 59.51
N ARG A 30 16.46 50.22 58.70
CA ARG A 30 16.56 51.64 58.29
C ARG A 30 17.47 51.63 57.02
N ALA A 31 17.12 52.33 55.94
CA ALA A 31 17.65 53.64 55.52
C ALA A 31 19.19 53.76 55.37
N GLY A 32 19.62 54.19 54.18
CA GLY A 32 20.93 54.84 53.93
C GLY A 32 21.64 54.35 52.65
N SER A 33 21.60 55.14 51.56
CA SER A 33 22.77 55.88 51.01
C SER A 33 23.66 55.03 50.08
N ALA A 34 24.16 55.46 48.92
CA ALA A 34 24.30 56.74 48.23
C ALA A 34 24.36 56.43 46.72
N ARG A 35 23.67 57.13 45.83
CA ARG A 35 24.05 58.44 45.26
C ARG A 35 25.49 58.50 44.72
N VAL A 36 25.54 58.67 43.40
CA VAL A 36 26.56 59.33 42.57
C VAL A 36 27.67 58.44 41.98
N LEU A 37 27.55 58.14 40.68
CA LEU A 37 28.59 58.58 39.75
C LEU A 37 28.00 58.89 38.37
N VAL A 38 28.41 60.03 37.87
CA VAL A 38 27.98 60.75 36.68
C VAL A 38 28.83 60.34 35.48
N ALA A 39 28.18 60.09 34.35
CA ALA A 39 28.70 60.33 32.98
C ALA A 39 27.50 60.08 32.04
N ARG A 40 26.73 61.04 31.54
CA ARG A 40 27.08 62.27 30.81
C ARG A 40 28.16 62.07 29.74
N LEU A 41 27.76 61.39 28.66
CA LEU A 41 28.20 61.57 27.27
C LEU A 41 27.00 61.09 26.43
N GLY A 42 26.09 61.97 26.02
CA GLY A 42 26.12 62.56 24.69
C GLY A 42 24.78 62.26 23.99
N ALA A 43 23.95 63.28 23.80
CA ALA A 43 22.82 63.27 22.87
C ALA A 43 23.35 63.16 21.41
N PRO A 44 22.56 62.94 20.34
CA PRO A 44 21.13 63.21 20.24
C PRO A 44 20.30 62.20 19.39
N ALA A 45 18.98 62.43 19.42
CA ALA A 45 18.09 62.26 18.27
C ALA A 45 18.22 60.97 17.43
N THR A 46 17.43 59.96 17.78
CA THR A 46 16.63 59.28 16.76
C THR A 46 15.22 59.08 17.29
N ARG A 47 14.31 59.86 16.70
CA ARG A 47 12.89 59.51 16.67
C ARG A 47 12.82 58.08 16.15
N LEU A 48 12.50 57.13 17.01
CA LEU A 48 11.94 55.84 16.58
C LEU A 48 10.50 56.12 16.11
N ALA A 49 10.40 56.85 15.00
CA ALA A 49 9.30 56.65 14.09
C ALA A 49 9.51 55.23 13.56
N PRO A 50 8.55 54.30 13.70
CA PRO A 50 8.55 53.14 12.85
C PRO A 50 8.23 53.67 11.46
N THR A 51 9.25 54.13 10.73
CA THR A 51 9.11 54.25 9.28
C THR A 51 8.94 52.81 8.82
N LEU A 52 7.68 52.42 8.64
CA LEU A 52 7.25 51.39 7.71
C LEU A 52 7.68 51.84 6.30
N GLY A 53 9.00 51.94 6.09
CA GLY A 53 9.61 52.02 4.78
C GLY A 53 9.55 50.61 4.23
N VAL A 54 8.37 50.22 3.78
CA VAL A 54 8.20 49.03 2.97
C VAL A 54 9.00 49.33 1.71
N ALA A 55 10.22 48.82 1.61
CA ALA A 55 11.02 48.97 0.40
C ALA A 55 10.12 48.51 -0.75
N PRO A 56 10.01 49.26 -1.87
CA PRO A 56 9.07 48.90 -2.94
C PRO A 56 9.29 47.47 -3.46
N GLY A 57 10.49 46.92 -3.28
CA GLY A 57 10.82 45.53 -3.56
C GLY A 57 10.12 44.48 -2.68
N THR A 58 9.77 44.77 -1.42
CA THR A 58 9.13 43.78 -0.53
C THR A 58 7.64 43.62 -0.83
N LEU A 59 6.95 44.70 -1.24
CA LEU A 59 5.57 44.62 -1.72
C LEU A 59 5.49 43.88 -3.07
N VAL A 60 6.41 44.17 -3.99
CA VAL A 60 6.46 43.50 -5.30
C VAL A 60 6.78 42.00 -5.13
N ALA A 61 7.73 41.64 -4.26
CA ALA A 61 8.03 40.24 -3.97
C ALA A 61 6.87 39.49 -3.28
N ALA A 62 6.14 40.15 -2.38
CA ALA A 62 4.96 39.56 -1.73
C ALA A 62 3.79 39.36 -2.71
N VAL A 63 3.54 40.32 -3.59
CA VAL A 63 2.50 40.23 -4.62
C VAL A 63 2.87 39.18 -5.68
N ALA A 64 4.13 39.15 -6.12
CA ALA A 64 4.62 38.13 -7.06
C ALA A 64 4.58 36.72 -6.44
N GLY A 65 5.03 36.57 -5.19
CA GLY A 65 4.96 35.28 -4.47
C GLY A 65 3.52 34.82 -4.24
N GLY A 66 2.61 35.74 -3.87
CA GLY A 66 1.18 35.46 -3.72
C GLY A 66 0.50 35.08 -5.03
N LEU A 67 0.85 35.74 -6.14
CA LEU A 67 0.33 35.43 -7.48
C LEU A 67 0.83 34.06 -7.97
N VAL A 68 2.10 33.74 -7.75
CA VAL A 68 2.66 32.41 -8.07
C VAL A 68 1.98 31.32 -7.25
N LEU A 69 1.76 31.53 -5.95
CA LEU A 69 1.05 30.57 -5.11
C LEU A 69 -0.41 30.41 -5.53
N ALA A 70 -1.09 31.50 -5.87
CA ALA A 70 -2.48 31.51 -6.31
C ALA A 70 -2.67 30.82 -7.68
N LEU A 71 -1.71 30.96 -8.59
CA LEU A 71 -1.72 30.28 -9.89
C LEU A 71 -1.30 28.80 -9.78
N ALA A 72 -0.39 28.45 -8.86
CA ALA A 72 0.09 27.09 -8.67
C ALA A 72 -0.85 26.21 -7.80
N ALA A 73 -1.57 26.80 -6.84
CA ALA A 73 -2.48 26.10 -5.95
C ALA A 73 -3.55 25.25 -6.66
N PRO A 74 -4.28 25.72 -7.69
CA PRO A 74 -5.26 24.89 -8.40
C PRO A 74 -4.61 23.76 -9.21
N LEU A 75 -3.35 23.90 -9.60
CA LEU A 75 -2.59 22.87 -10.33
C LEU A 75 -2.09 21.75 -9.39
N LEU A 76 -1.72 22.12 -8.15
CA LEU A 76 -1.24 21.19 -7.11
C LEU A 76 -2.36 20.54 -6.30
N ALA A 77 -3.54 21.18 -6.20
CA ALA A 77 -4.70 20.69 -5.47
C ALA A 77 -5.20 19.28 -5.87
N PRO A 78 -5.25 18.87 -7.17
CA PRO A 78 -5.71 17.53 -7.53
C PRO A 78 -4.65 16.43 -7.32
N VAL A 79 -3.36 16.78 -7.16
CA VAL A 79 -2.25 15.84 -7.01
C VAL A 79 -2.45 14.84 -5.85
N PRO A 80 -2.82 15.24 -4.62
CA PRO A 80 -3.06 14.28 -3.54
C PRO A 80 -4.27 13.37 -3.82
N LEU A 81 -5.33 13.88 -4.46
CA LEU A 81 -6.51 13.09 -4.80
C LEU A 81 -6.20 12.03 -5.86
N LEU A 82 -5.44 12.41 -6.89
CA LEU A 82 -4.95 11.50 -7.93
C LEU A 82 -3.96 10.48 -7.37
N ALA A 83 -3.07 10.90 -6.45
CA ALA A 83 -2.13 10.01 -5.78
C ALA A 83 -2.85 8.97 -4.90
N VAL A 84 -3.85 9.37 -4.11
CA VAL A 84 -4.67 8.45 -3.30
C VAL A 84 -5.50 7.55 -4.21
N GLY A 85 -6.15 8.08 -5.24
CA GLY A 85 -6.91 7.30 -6.22
C GLY A 85 -6.03 6.26 -6.94
N GLY A 86 -4.83 6.66 -7.35
CA GLY A 86 -3.83 5.79 -7.95
C GLY A 86 -3.35 4.69 -7.00
N LEU A 87 -3.12 5.01 -5.72
CA LEU A 87 -2.70 4.02 -4.72
C LEU A 87 -3.80 3.00 -4.42
N VAL A 88 -5.05 3.44 -4.28
CA VAL A 88 -6.21 2.55 -4.09
C VAL A 88 -6.41 1.66 -5.32
N ALA A 89 -6.34 2.22 -6.52
CA ALA A 89 -6.43 1.46 -7.76
C ALA A 89 -5.28 0.44 -7.88
N ALA A 90 -4.05 0.83 -7.52
CA ALA A 90 -2.90 -0.06 -7.52
C ALA A 90 -3.05 -1.20 -6.50
N ARG A 91 -3.55 -0.93 -5.30
CA ARG A 91 -3.85 -1.95 -4.28
C ARG A 91 -4.89 -2.95 -4.78
N ARG A 92 -6.02 -2.47 -5.32
CA ARG A 92 -7.05 -3.34 -5.90
C ARG A 92 -6.51 -4.20 -7.05
N ARG A 93 -5.70 -3.61 -7.94
CA ARG A 93 -5.06 -4.36 -9.04
C ARG A 93 -4.13 -5.45 -8.54
N ARG A 94 -3.37 -5.19 -7.46
CA ARG A 94 -2.49 -6.19 -6.84
C ARG A 94 -3.29 -7.32 -6.23
N GLU A 95 -4.33 -7.00 -5.46
CA GLU A 95 -5.20 -8.00 -4.82
C GLU A 95 -5.88 -8.92 -5.85
N VAL A 96 -6.41 -8.35 -6.93
CA VAL A 96 -6.98 -9.14 -8.04
C VAL A 96 -5.91 -10.02 -8.71
N ALA A 97 -4.71 -9.48 -8.93
CA ALA A 97 -3.61 -10.24 -9.53
C ALA A 97 -3.15 -11.39 -8.61
N ASP A 98 -3.07 -11.16 -7.30
CA ASP A 98 -2.65 -12.15 -6.32
C ASP A 98 -3.70 -13.26 -6.18
N ARG A 99 -5.00 -12.90 -6.16
CA ARG A 99 -6.10 -13.89 -6.21
C ARG A 99 -6.04 -14.74 -7.49
N ARG A 100 -5.83 -14.12 -8.65
CA ARG A 100 -5.68 -14.86 -9.93
C ARG A 100 -4.49 -15.83 -9.89
N ARG A 101 -3.35 -15.39 -9.37
CA ARG A 101 -2.16 -16.25 -9.21
C ARG A 101 -2.42 -17.43 -8.29
N LEU A 102 -3.14 -17.22 -7.19
CA LEU A 102 -3.51 -18.28 -6.27
C LEU A 102 -4.42 -19.32 -6.94
N ILE A 103 -5.43 -18.88 -7.69
CA ILE A 103 -6.31 -19.76 -8.47
C ILE A 103 -5.50 -20.57 -9.47
N GLU A 104 -4.64 -19.92 -10.26
CA GLU A 104 -3.80 -20.59 -11.25
C GLU A 104 -2.82 -21.59 -10.63
N PHE A 105 -2.37 -21.35 -9.40
CA PHE A 105 -1.45 -22.23 -8.67
C PHE A 105 -2.15 -23.49 -8.15
N LEU A 106 -3.37 -23.34 -7.62
CA LEU A 106 -4.17 -24.43 -7.04
C LEU A 106 -4.97 -25.21 -8.09
N PHE A 107 -5.23 -24.62 -9.26
CA PHE A 107 -6.02 -25.23 -10.33
C PHE A 107 -5.58 -26.65 -10.75
N PRO A 108 -4.28 -26.97 -10.93
CA PRO A 108 -3.86 -28.34 -11.24
C PRO A 108 -4.32 -29.36 -10.19
N ASP A 109 -4.24 -29.00 -8.91
CA ASP A 109 -4.59 -29.88 -7.80
C ASP A 109 -6.11 -30.16 -7.77
N VAL A 110 -6.93 -29.15 -8.12
CA VAL A 110 -8.39 -29.31 -8.30
C VAL A 110 -8.71 -30.29 -9.42
N VAL A 111 -8.04 -30.14 -10.58
CA VAL A 111 -8.23 -31.02 -11.73
C VAL A 111 -7.80 -32.46 -11.39
N ASP A 112 -6.74 -32.64 -10.61
CA ASP A 112 -6.28 -33.96 -10.19
C ASP A 112 -7.28 -34.66 -9.27
N LEU A 113 -7.90 -33.94 -8.33
CA LEU A 113 -8.96 -34.50 -7.49
C LEU A 113 -10.19 -34.90 -8.30
N LEU A 114 -10.59 -34.10 -9.28
CA LEU A 114 -11.68 -34.44 -10.19
C LEU A 114 -11.35 -35.64 -11.07
N THR A 115 -10.12 -35.69 -11.59
CA THR A 115 -9.60 -36.80 -12.40
C THR A 115 -9.62 -38.10 -11.59
N LEU A 116 -9.17 -38.07 -10.34
CA LEU A 116 -9.19 -39.22 -9.44
C LEU A 116 -10.62 -39.70 -9.16
N ALA A 117 -11.56 -38.79 -8.91
CA ALA A 117 -12.96 -39.13 -8.68
C ALA A 117 -13.60 -39.79 -9.90
N VAL A 118 -13.36 -39.24 -11.09
CA VAL A 118 -13.83 -39.82 -12.37
C VAL A 118 -13.16 -41.17 -12.64
N ALA A 119 -11.85 -41.30 -12.41
CA ALA A 119 -11.12 -42.55 -12.58
C ALA A 119 -11.67 -43.66 -11.66
N ALA A 120 -12.22 -43.29 -10.49
CA ALA A 120 -12.93 -44.20 -9.59
C ALA A 120 -14.37 -44.55 -10.04
N GLY A 121 -14.80 -44.07 -11.21
CA GLY A 121 -16.11 -44.34 -11.79
C GLY A 121 -17.20 -43.32 -11.46
N ALA A 122 -16.87 -42.19 -10.82
CA ALA A 122 -17.85 -41.13 -10.58
C ALA A 122 -18.22 -40.40 -11.88
N THR A 123 -19.51 -40.09 -12.06
CA THR A 123 -19.92 -39.20 -13.15
C THR A 123 -19.41 -37.77 -12.92
N PRO A 124 -19.29 -36.92 -13.95
CA PRO A 124 -18.85 -35.53 -13.77
C PRO A 124 -19.60 -34.77 -12.68
N ARG A 125 -20.92 -34.95 -12.60
CA ARG A 125 -21.78 -34.36 -11.57
C ARG A 125 -21.45 -34.86 -10.17
N GLN A 126 -21.25 -36.17 -10.01
CA GLN A 126 -20.86 -36.79 -8.73
C GLN A 126 -19.45 -36.35 -8.30
N ALA A 127 -18.52 -36.26 -9.24
CA ALA A 127 -17.15 -35.80 -8.98
C ALA A 127 -17.15 -34.35 -8.47
N LEU A 128 -17.90 -33.45 -9.10
CA LEU A 128 -18.02 -32.05 -8.67
C LEU A 128 -18.62 -31.94 -7.26
N ALA A 129 -19.70 -32.68 -6.99
CA ALA A 129 -20.35 -32.69 -5.67
C ALA A 129 -19.47 -33.30 -4.58
N GLY A 130 -18.71 -34.36 -4.89
CA GLY A 130 -17.85 -35.05 -3.93
C GLY A 130 -16.52 -34.34 -3.64
N VAL A 131 -15.96 -33.66 -4.64
CA VAL A 131 -14.67 -32.94 -4.52
C VAL A 131 -14.87 -31.54 -3.95
N GLY A 132 -15.95 -30.84 -4.32
CA GLY A 132 -16.21 -29.45 -3.93
C GLY A 132 -15.96 -29.11 -2.45
N PRO A 133 -16.50 -29.87 -1.49
CA PRO A 133 -16.31 -29.62 -0.06
C PRO A 133 -14.87 -29.79 0.45
N ARG A 134 -13.98 -30.40 -0.33
CA ARG A 134 -12.57 -30.66 0.02
C ARG A 134 -11.62 -29.64 -0.60
N LEU A 135 -12.13 -28.76 -1.45
CA LEU A 135 -11.30 -27.78 -2.13
C LEU A 135 -10.92 -26.62 -1.19
N PRO A 136 -9.70 -26.08 -1.32
CA PRO A 136 -9.32 -24.88 -0.58
C PRO A 136 -9.96 -23.62 -1.17
N ALA A 137 -10.06 -22.56 -0.37
CA ALA A 137 -10.43 -21.24 -0.86
C ALA A 137 -9.46 -20.77 -1.97
N PRO A 138 -9.95 -20.16 -3.04
CA PRO A 138 -11.32 -19.66 -3.25
C PRO A 138 -12.29 -20.64 -3.95
N PHE A 139 -11.92 -21.90 -4.17
CA PHE A 139 -12.72 -22.85 -4.94
C PHE A 139 -13.91 -23.42 -4.15
N ASP A 140 -13.78 -23.54 -2.83
CA ASP A 140 -14.81 -24.03 -1.91
C ASP A 140 -16.18 -23.35 -2.10
N ILE A 141 -16.20 -22.02 -2.05
CA ILE A 141 -17.42 -21.21 -2.13
C ILE A 141 -18.04 -21.35 -3.53
N THR A 142 -17.22 -21.29 -4.57
CA THR A 142 -17.70 -21.38 -5.96
C THR A 142 -18.24 -22.77 -6.30
N PHE A 143 -17.60 -23.85 -5.80
CA PHE A 143 -18.11 -25.21 -5.99
C PHE A 143 -19.38 -25.48 -5.16
N ALA A 144 -19.52 -24.87 -3.98
CA ALA A 144 -20.76 -24.92 -3.21
C ALA A 144 -21.91 -24.20 -3.94
N GLU A 145 -21.65 -23.03 -4.54
CA GLU A 145 -22.60 -22.33 -5.40
C GLU A 145 -22.98 -23.17 -6.63
N LEU A 146 -22.00 -23.79 -7.29
CA LEU A 146 -22.23 -24.71 -8.40
C LEU A 146 -23.19 -25.86 -7.99
N GLY A 147 -22.95 -26.48 -6.83
CA GLY A 147 -23.83 -27.52 -6.28
C GLY A 147 -25.26 -27.01 -6.09
N ARG A 148 -25.42 -25.83 -5.48
CA ARG A 148 -26.75 -25.22 -5.29
C ARG A 148 -27.48 -24.94 -6.60
N ARG A 149 -26.79 -24.53 -7.66
CA ARG A 149 -27.40 -24.30 -8.98
C ARG A 149 -27.85 -25.61 -9.63
N LEU A 150 -27.05 -26.66 -9.51
CA LEU A 150 -27.42 -27.99 -10.00
C LEU A 150 -28.63 -28.55 -9.24
N ASP A 151 -28.67 -28.37 -7.91
CA ASP A 151 -29.81 -28.78 -7.07
C ASP A 151 -31.08 -27.97 -7.37
N ALA A 152 -30.92 -26.71 -7.78
CA ALA A 152 -32.01 -25.86 -8.25
C ALA A 152 -32.54 -26.23 -9.65
N GLY A 153 -31.95 -27.23 -10.31
CA GLY A 153 -32.37 -27.73 -11.61
C GLY A 153 -31.82 -26.94 -12.80
N GLU A 154 -30.79 -26.10 -12.62
CA GLU A 154 -30.10 -25.48 -13.75
C GLU A 154 -29.44 -26.54 -14.66
N THR A 155 -29.34 -26.23 -15.95
CA THR A 155 -28.62 -27.10 -16.88
C THR A 155 -27.14 -27.16 -16.51
N PHE A 156 -26.52 -28.33 -16.71
CA PHE A 156 -25.13 -28.55 -16.30
C PHE A 156 -24.16 -27.53 -16.90
N ALA A 157 -24.34 -27.19 -18.18
CA ALA A 157 -23.55 -26.16 -18.85
C ALA A 157 -23.69 -24.78 -18.20
N ARG A 158 -24.92 -24.36 -17.87
CA ARG A 158 -25.19 -23.05 -17.27
C ARG A 158 -24.70 -22.97 -15.82
N ALA A 159 -24.83 -24.06 -15.08
CA ALA A 159 -24.34 -24.12 -13.71
C ALA A 159 -22.80 -23.97 -13.67
N LEU A 160 -22.08 -24.58 -14.63
CA LEU A 160 -20.62 -24.49 -14.72
C LEU A 160 -20.08 -23.10 -15.09
N ASP A 161 -20.89 -22.22 -15.70
CA ASP A 161 -20.47 -20.85 -16.04
C ASP A 161 -19.99 -20.07 -14.81
N VAL A 162 -20.56 -20.36 -13.62
CA VAL A 162 -20.14 -19.73 -12.36
C VAL A 162 -18.66 -19.94 -12.05
N LEU A 163 -18.08 -21.06 -12.49
CA LEU A 163 -16.67 -21.35 -12.32
C LEU A 163 -15.81 -20.35 -13.12
N VAL A 164 -16.21 -20.02 -14.34
CA VAL A 164 -15.47 -19.06 -15.19
C VAL A 164 -15.71 -17.63 -14.72
N ASP A 165 -16.94 -17.31 -14.30
CA ASP A 165 -17.30 -15.97 -13.83
C ASP A 165 -16.55 -15.58 -12.54
N GLU A 166 -16.44 -16.50 -11.58
CA GLU A 166 -15.85 -16.22 -10.25
C GLU A 166 -14.35 -16.52 -10.16
N LEU A 167 -13.87 -17.57 -10.86
CA LEU A 167 -12.49 -18.03 -10.79
C LEU A 167 -11.67 -17.63 -12.03
N GLY A 168 -12.33 -17.22 -13.11
CA GLY A 168 -11.73 -16.65 -14.31
C GLY A 168 -11.42 -17.64 -15.42
N ASP A 169 -10.80 -17.12 -16.48
CA ASP A 169 -10.48 -17.82 -17.73
C ASP A 169 -9.66 -19.13 -17.61
N PRO A 170 -8.78 -19.34 -16.62
CA PRO A 170 -8.04 -20.60 -16.50
C PRO A 170 -8.93 -21.85 -16.38
N LEU A 171 -10.17 -21.71 -15.91
CA LEU A 171 -11.11 -22.81 -15.77
C LEU A 171 -11.90 -23.10 -17.05
N ARG A 172 -11.85 -22.23 -18.06
CA ARG A 172 -12.62 -22.39 -19.31
C ARG A 172 -12.36 -23.75 -19.99
N PRO A 173 -11.11 -24.25 -20.13
CA PRO A 173 -10.85 -25.58 -20.70
C PRO A 173 -11.45 -26.74 -19.89
N LEU A 174 -11.50 -26.59 -18.57
CA LEU A 174 -12.13 -27.58 -17.68
C LEU A 174 -13.65 -27.60 -17.92
N VAL A 175 -14.30 -26.44 -17.90
CA VAL A 175 -15.75 -26.31 -18.15
C VAL A 175 -16.13 -26.87 -19.51
N THR A 176 -15.42 -26.52 -20.57
CA THR A 176 -15.70 -27.06 -21.92
C THR A 176 -15.57 -28.57 -21.98
N THR A 177 -14.59 -29.14 -21.27
CA THR A 177 -14.38 -30.59 -21.22
C THR A 177 -15.49 -31.30 -20.45
N LEU A 178 -15.92 -30.74 -19.33
CA LEU A 178 -17.01 -31.28 -18.52
C LEU A 178 -18.35 -31.22 -19.25
N VAL A 179 -18.65 -30.09 -19.91
CA VAL A 179 -19.89 -29.93 -20.70
C VAL A 179 -19.95 -30.91 -21.85
N ALA A 180 -18.86 -31.09 -22.60
CA ALA A 180 -18.78 -32.08 -23.66
C ALA A 180 -19.01 -33.51 -23.14
N ALA A 181 -18.46 -33.83 -21.96
CA ALA A 181 -18.66 -35.13 -21.35
C ALA A 181 -20.09 -35.40 -20.85
N ASP A 182 -20.80 -34.39 -20.33
CA ASP A 182 -22.21 -34.53 -19.89
C ASP A 182 -23.14 -34.78 -21.09
N HIS A 183 -22.84 -34.20 -22.26
CA HIS A 183 -23.64 -34.40 -23.48
C HIS A 183 -23.33 -35.70 -24.22
N ASP A 184 -22.05 -36.01 -24.45
CA ASP A 184 -21.67 -37.10 -25.36
C ASP A 184 -21.42 -38.44 -24.65
N GLY A 185 -21.43 -38.47 -23.31
CA GLY A 185 -21.03 -39.65 -22.52
C GLY A 185 -19.59 -40.09 -22.80
N ALA A 186 -18.81 -39.23 -23.46
CA ALA A 186 -17.44 -39.48 -23.87
C ALA A 186 -16.52 -39.68 -22.63
N PRO A 187 -15.39 -40.39 -22.78
CA PRO A 187 -14.43 -40.57 -21.70
C PRO A 187 -13.83 -39.22 -21.28
N VAL A 188 -14.46 -38.59 -20.28
CA VAL A 188 -14.06 -37.29 -19.70
C VAL A 188 -12.66 -37.35 -19.09
N LEU A 189 -12.20 -38.55 -18.72
CA LEU A 189 -10.92 -38.80 -18.10
C LEU A 189 -9.75 -38.27 -18.97
N ALA A 190 -9.71 -38.64 -20.25
CA ALA A 190 -8.65 -38.19 -21.16
C ALA A 190 -8.67 -36.66 -21.38
N GLY A 191 -9.85 -36.05 -21.30
CA GLY A 191 -10.00 -34.60 -21.35
C GLY A 191 -9.45 -33.93 -20.09
N LEU A 192 -9.80 -34.44 -18.92
CA LEU A 192 -9.33 -33.95 -17.62
C LEU A 192 -7.82 -34.11 -17.47
N GLU A 193 -7.25 -35.25 -17.87
CA GLU A 193 -5.80 -35.49 -17.89
C GLU A 193 -5.09 -34.43 -18.74
N ARG A 194 -5.61 -34.14 -19.95
CA ARG A 194 -5.06 -33.10 -20.83
C ARG A 194 -5.12 -31.71 -20.20
N VAL A 195 -6.24 -31.37 -19.55
CA VAL A 195 -6.39 -30.10 -18.84
C VAL A 195 -5.41 -30.01 -17.66
N GLY A 196 -5.26 -31.10 -16.90
CA GLY A 196 -4.32 -31.19 -15.78
C GLY A 196 -2.86 -31.07 -16.22
N ASP A 197 -2.49 -31.72 -17.33
CA ASP A 197 -1.15 -31.63 -17.91
C ASP A 197 -0.81 -30.22 -18.39
N GLU A 198 -1.74 -29.55 -19.07
CA GLU A 198 -1.55 -28.17 -19.49
C GLU A 198 -1.47 -27.23 -18.27
N ALA A 199 -2.28 -27.46 -17.22
CA ALA A 199 -2.22 -26.70 -15.98
C ALA A 199 -0.86 -26.86 -15.27
N ARG A 200 -0.38 -28.10 -15.14
CA ARG A 200 0.96 -28.43 -14.59
C ARG A 200 2.07 -27.82 -15.43
N ARG A 201 1.97 -27.89 -16.76
CA ARG A 201 2.93 -27.28 -17.68
C ARG A 201 3.02 -25.77 -17.46
N ARG A 202 1.88 -25.07 -17.37
CA ARG A 202 1.83 -23.63 -17.06
C ARG A 202 2.47 -23.29 -15.70
N ARG A 203 2.22 -24.11 -14.67
CA ARG A 203 2.86 -23.95 -13.35
C ARG A 203 4.38 -24.04 -13.44
N ARG A 204 4.92 -24.99 -14.22
CA ARG A 204 6.37 -25.15 -14.45
C ARG A 204 6.96 -23.96 -15.21
N VAL A 205 6.34 -23.55 -16.31
CA VAL A 205 6.80 -22.39 -17.11
C VAL A 205 6.90 -21.13 -16.25
N ARG A 206 5.90 -20.84 -15.40
CA ARG A 206 5.96 -19.68 -14.50
C ARG A 206 7.10 -19.78 -13.47
N ALA A 207 7.38 -20.98 -12.95
CA ALA A 207 8.50 -21.18 -12.04
C ALA A 207 9.85 -20.94 -12.74
N GLU A 208 9.99 -21.40 -13.98
CA GLU A 208 11.18 -21.14 -14.80
C GLU A 208 11.35 -19.66 -15.14
N GLU A 209 10.26 -18.96 -15.48
CA GLU A 209 10.28 -17.50 -15.70
C GLU A 209 10.70 -16.74 -14.44
N ALA A 210 10.23 -17.16 -13.26
CA ALA A 210 10.64 -16.57 -12.00
C ALA A 210 12.14 -16.78 -11.76
N ALA A 211 12.66 -17.99 -12.01
CA ALA A 211 14.08 -18.32 -11.87
C ALA A 211 14.96 -17.47 -12.82
N ARG A 212 14.55 -17.28 -14.09
CA ARG A 212 15.28 -16.47 -15.07
C ARG A 212 15.38 -14.98 -14.69
N ARG A 213 14.49 -14.47 -13.85
CA ARG A 213 14.52 -13.07 -13.39
C ARG A 213 15.45 -12.84 -12.20
N VAL A 214 15.92 -13.89 -11.53
CA VAL A 214 16.80 -13.80 -10.35
C VAL A 214 18.16 -13.16 -10.69
N PRO A 215 18.90 -13.60 -11.74
CA PRO A 215 20.19 -13.01 -12.07
C PRO A 215 20.11 -11.53 -12.42
N VAL A 216 19.07 -11.12 -13.14
CA VAL A 216 18.87 -9.73 -13.55
C VAL A 216 18.65 -8.81 -12.35
N ARG A 217 17.91 -9.28 -11.33
CA ARG A 217 17.75 -8.52 -10.08
C ARG A 217 19.02 -8.45 -9.24
N MET A 218 19.91 -9.44 -9.34
CA MET A 218 21.22 -9.42 -8.66
C MET A 218 22.24 -8.53 -9.37
N LEU A 219 22.11 -8.31 -10.68
CA LEU A 219 23.00 -7.43 -11.43
C LEU A 219 22.83 -5.94 -11.03
N PHE A 220 21.60 -5.52 -10.74
CA PHE A 220 21.30 -4.14 -10.37
C PHE A 220 22.11 -3.63 -9.15
N PRO A 221 22.11 -4.29 -7.97
CA PRO A 221 22.92 -3.85 -6.83
C PRO A 221 24.42 -3.92 -7.11
N LEU A 222 24.87 -4.86 -7.94
CA LEU A 222 26.27 -5.01 -8.33
C LEU A 222 26.72 -3.78 -9.16
N VAL A 223 25.96 -3.41 -10.19
CA VAL A 223 26.22 -2.22 -11.01
C VAL A 223 26.13 -0.95 -10.16
N ALA A 224 25.14 -0.86 -9.27
CA ALA A 224 24.95 0.30 -8.39
C ALA A 224 26.10 0.50 -7.38
N CYS A 225 26.85 -0.54 -7.01
CA CYS A 225 28.06 -0.41 -6.19
C CYS A 225 29.32 -0.13 -7.02
N ILE A 226 29.45 -0.74 -8.20
CA ILE A 226 30.64 -0.56 -9.05
C ILE A 226 30.70 0.86 -9.62
N LEU A 227 29.58 1.41 -10.11
CA LEU A 227 29.54 2.74 -10.70
C LEU A 227 30.11 3.83 -9.78
N PRO A 228 29.63 4.00 -8.52
CA PRO A 228 30.18 5.03 -7.62
C PRO A 228 31.65 4.77 -7.26
N ALA A 229 32.06 3.51 -7.09
CA ALA A 229 33.46 3.18 -6.83
C ALA A 229 34.37 3.56 -8.02
N PHE A 230 33.92 3.28 -9.25
CA PHE A 230 34.65 3.61 -10.48
C PHE A 230 34.76 5.13 -10.68
N VAL A 231 33.66 5.87 -10.45
CA VAL A 231 33.65 7.34 -10.49
C VAL A 231 34.63 7.92 -9.48
N ALA A 232 34.62 7.41 -8.23
CA ALA A 232 35.54 7.85 -7.20
C ALA A 232 37.00 7.57 -7.57
N LEU A 233 37.32 6.37 -8.05
CA LEU A 233 38.67 6.00 -8.45
C LEU A 233 39.21 6.84 -9.63
N THR A 234 38.34 7.28 -10.53
CA THR A 234 38.74 8.06 -11.71
C THR A 234 38.82 9.56 -11.40
N LEU A 235 37.81 10.14 -10.73
CA LEU A 235 37.77 11.60 -10.47
C LEU A 235 38.77 12.05 -9.42
N VAL A 236 38.99 11.27 -8.35
CA VAL A 236 39.86 11.67 -7.23
C VAL A 236 41.28 12.04 -7.67
N PRO A 237 42.02 11.18 -8.42
CA PRO A 237 43.37 11.52 -8.86
C PRO A 237 43.40 12.67 -9.89
N LEU A 238 42.39 12.77 -10.77
CA LEU A 238 42.26 13.87 -11.73
C LEU A 238 42.12 15.23 -11.03
N LEU A 239 41.23 15.31 -10.04
CA LEU A 239 41.02 16.52 -9.24
C LEU A 239 42.25 16.86 -8.40
N TYR A 240 42.87 15.85 -7.77
CA TYR A 240 44.08 16.04 -6.99
C TYR A 240 45.23 16.60 -7.83
N GLY A 241 45.44 16.08 -9.04
CA GLY A 241 46.45 16.58 -9.98
C GLY A 241 46.21 18.03 -10.39
N SER A 242 44.96 18.37 -10.73
CA SER A 242 44.59 19.72 -11.20
C SER A 242 44.70 20.79 -10.10
N LEU A 243 44.32 20.45 -8.88
CA LEU A 243 44.48 21.35 -7.72
C LEU A 243 45.96 21.59 -7.39
N ARG A 244 46.81 20.56 -7.52
CA ARG A 244 48.25 20.71 -7.28
C ARG A 244 48.90 21.64 -8.31
N SER A 245 48.48 21.59 -9.57
CA SER A 245 48.98 22.51 -10.61
C SER A 245 48.54 23.97 -10.40
N LEU A 246 47.39 24.22 -9.77
CA LEU A 246 46.92 25.57 -9.45
C LEU A 246 47.55 26.14 -8.18
N SER A 247 48.13 25.30 -7.31
CA SER A 247 48.78 25.73 -6.05
C SER A 247 50.29 26.02 -6.19
N LEU A 248 50.88 25.74 -7.35
CA LEU A 248 52.33 25.89 -7.62
C LEU A 248 52.66 26.97 -8.66
N GLY A 249 51.69 27.79 -9.06
CA GLY A 249 51.87 29.00 -9.87
C GLY A 249 51.40 30.23 -9.12
#